data_AF-A0A9W9KHX4-F1
#
_entry.id   AF-A0A9W9KHX4-F1
#
_cell.length_a   1.000
_cell.length_b   1.000
_cell.length_c   1.000
_cell.angle_alpha   90.00
_cell.angle_beta   90.00
_cell.angle_gamma   90.00
#
_symmetry.space_group_name_H-M   'P 1'
#
loop_
_entity.id
_entity.type
_entity.pdbx_description
1 polymer ?
#
loop_
_entity_poly.entity_id
_entity_poly.type
_entity_poly.pdbx_seq_one_letter_code
_entity_poly.pdbx_strand_id
1 'polypeptide(L)'
;MTSFFELLPNELLDNIISFLATEPPSREKFHLPPSLELTQSPTKNLKHLAQSSSRFLELVRPQLFTHACLDLHDEPKFHSFLDRSGLGRYVTSLVVVGDDSADHPADPLWWRRILRYLDPACITVLAPPTFIGKTLGTPIMDGHSWAFGISLQILQLERDGHSHDLSALPDLESHTSLLSTRHWTSLSFNEASSLKAYNHYEYFLSHVPSVIGEWGNLVSSQSPPPADLPLLLDRLTAFSYTAVFPFYSHAHIVLAVVSIMRNLKQFNVQLAPDANNHATEAEQRGSLDPNDPWMELETAYSLIGFHINPMGVLREFCSRDFHLEAIRPELCRIMNEDLGHSGWVHDGRGVWRRG
;
A
#
# COMPACT_ATOMS: atom_id res chain seq x y z
N MET A 1 -23.57 -41.30 15.08
CA MET A 1 -22.14 -41.57 14.79
C MET A 1 -21.40 -40.28 15.08
N THR A 2 -20.64 -40.22 16.17
CA THR A 2 -19.77 -39.08 16.45
C THR A 2 -18.67 -39.05 15.40
N SER A 3 -18.50 -37.88 14.76
CA SER A 3 -17.47 -37.69 13.73
C SER A 3 -16.08 -37.94 14.36
N PHE A 4 -15.16 -38.57 13.63
CA PHE A 4 -13.78 -38.79 14.09
C PHE A 4 -13.10 -37.49 14.56
N PHE A 5 -13.50 -36.34 13.96
CA PHE A 5 -13.02 -35.02 14.34
C PHE A 5 -13.48 -34.57 15.73
N GLU A 6 -14.58 -35.10 16.26
CA GLU A 6 -15.03 -34.78 17.63
C GLU A 6 -14.14 -35.43 18.70
N LEU A 7 -13.39 -36.46 18.35
CA LEU A 7 -12.48 -37.17 19.26
C LEU A 7 -11.08 -36.56 19.32
N LEU A 8 -10.74 -35.67 18.37
CA LEU A 8 -9.42 -35.03 18.33
C LEU A 8 -9.32 -33.94 19.43
N PRO A 9 -8.16 -33.79 20.11
CA PRO A 9 -7.87 -32.65 20.97
C PRO A 9 -7.88 -31.32 20.21
N ASN A 10 -8.14 -30.22 20.92
CA ASN A 10 -8.21 -28.88 20.29
C ASN A 10 -6.87 -28.49 19.65
N GLU A 11 -5.75 -28.91 20.21
CA GLU A 11 -4.41 -28.59 19.71
C GLU A 11 -4.16 -29.19 18.32
N LEU A 12 -4.68 -30.40 18.07
CA LEU A 12 -4.60 -31.02 16.74
C LEU A 12 -5.55 -30.35 15.75
N LEU A 13 -6.73 -29.94 16.22
CA LEU A 13 -7.67 -29.20 15.39
C LEU A 13 -7.09 -27.82 15.02
N ASP A 14 -6.49 -27.10 15.95
CA ASP A 14 -5.84 -25.80 15.71
C ASP A 14 -4.71 -25.92 14.71
N ASN A 15 -3.91 -26.99 14.81
CA ASN A 15 -2.87 -27.28 13.82
C ASN A 15 -3.47 -27.53 12.43
N ILE A 16 -4.53 -28.34 12.31
CA ILE A 16 -5.23 -28.55 11.03
C ILE A 16 -5.78 -27.23 10.47
N ILE A 17 -6.42 -26.42 11.32
CA ILE A 17 -6.98 -25.13 10.94
C ILE A 17 -5.87 -24.19 10.43
N SER A 18 -4.68 -24.21 11.05
CA SER A 18 -3.54 -23.39 10.63
C SER A 18 -3.10 -23.66 9.19
N PHE A 19 -3.25 -24.88 8.68
CA PHE A 19 -2.96 -25.22 7.28
C PHE A 19 -4.04 -24.74 6.30
N LEU A 20 -5.21 -24.33 6.79
CA LEU A 20 -6.30 -23.78 5.99
C LEU A 20 -6.29 -22.25 5.95
N ALA A 21 -5.53 -21.61 6.85
CA ALA A 21 -5.33 -20.18 6.85
C ALA A 21 -4.52 -19.78 5.60
N THR A 22 -4.92 -18.67 4.99
CA THR A 22 -4.24 -18.08 3.83
C THR A 22 -3.90 -16.64 4.14
N GLU A 23 -2.85 -16.13 3.52
CA GLU A 23 -2.54 -14.70 3.56
C GLU A 23 -3.75 -13.86 3.11
N PRO A 24 -3.90 -12.61 3.62
CA PRO A 24 -5.00 -11.76 3.23
C PRO A 24 -4.86 -11.37 1.75
N PRO A 25 -5.96 -11.39 0.97
CA PRO A 25 -5.92 -11.06 -0.45
C PRO A 25 -5.41 -9.63 -0.72
N SER A 26 -5.56 -8.72 0.25
CA SER A 26 -5.07 -7.34 0.14
C SER A 26 -3.56 -7.25 -0.01
N ARG A 27 -2.81 -8.24 0.50
CA ARG A 27 -1.35 -8.30 0.40
C ARG A 27 -0.89 -8.70 -1.01
N GLU A 28 -1.53 -9.70 -1.59
CA GLU A 28 -1.22 -10.18 -2.94
C GLU A 28 -1.69 -9.18 -4.00
N LYS A 29 -2.88 -8.61 -3.81
CA LYS A 29 -3.53 -7.70 -4.76
C LYS A 29 -3.10 -6.24 -4.61
N PHE A 30 -2.21 -5.91 -3.66
CA PHE A 30 -1.80 -4.53 -3.39
C PHE A 30 -1.33 -3.79 -4.65
N HIS A 31 -0.64 -4.48 -5.54
CA HIS A 31 -0.03 -3.91 -6.74
C HIS A 31 -0.91 -3.96 -7.99
N LEU A 32 -2.11 -4.52 -7.87
CA LEU A 32 -3.12 -4.49 -8.92
C LEU A 32 -3.83 -3.13 -8.92
N PRO A 33 -4.60 -2.79 -9.96
CA PRO A 33 -5.41 -1.57 -9.96
C PRO A 33 -6.29 -1.47 -8.70
N PRO A 34 -6.24 -0.33 -7.97
CA PRO A 34 -7.04 -0.14 -6.77
C PRO A 34 -8.53 -0.38 -7.04
N SER A 35 -9.13 -1.29 -6.28
CA SER A 35 -10.54 -1.67 -6.42
C SER A 35 -11.08 -2.27 -5.13
N LEU A 36 -12.41 -2.29 -4.99
CA LEU A 36 -13.10 -2.93 -3.86
C LEU A 36 -12.90 -4.45 -3.82
N GLU A 37 -12.33 -5.05 -4.88
CA GLU A 37 -11.97 -6.47 -4.93
C GLU A 37 -10.68 -6.80 -4.17
N LEU A 38 -9.99 -5.79 -3.65
CA LEU A 38 -8.77 -5.92 -2.83
C LEU A 38 -8.96 -6.92 -1.67
N THR A 39 -10.16 -6.97 -1.07
CA THR A 39 -10.47 -7.82 0.10
C THR A 39 -11.14 -9.15 -0.27
N GLN A 40 -11.41 -9.38 -1.56
CA GLN A 40 -12.11 -10.59 -2.01
C GLN A 40 -11.13 -11.74 -2.23
N SER A 41 -11.39 -12.88 -1.61
CA SER A 41 -10.65 -14.13 -1.86
C SER A 41 -11.55 -15.17 -2.55
N PRO A 42 -11.03 -15.91 -3.55
CA PRO A 42 -11.73 -17.07 -4.10
C PRO A 42 -11.82 -18.22 -3.09
N THR A 43 -10.89 -18.29 -2.12
CA THR A 43 -10.86 -19.33 -1.10
C THR A 43 -11.72 -18.94 0.11
N LYS A 44 -12.51 -19.90 0.61
CA LYS A 44 -13.41 -19.71 1.76
C LYS A 44 -13.26 -20.86 2.78
N ASN A 45 -12.10 -21.50 2.80
CA ASN A 45 -11.86 -22.75 3.54
C ASN A 45 -12.23 -22.63 5.02
N LEU A 46 -11.72 -21.60 5.71
CA LEU A 46 -12.05 -21.35 7.12
C LEU A 46 -13.54 -21.04 7.33
N LYS A 47 -14.17 -20.30 6.42
CA LYS A 47 -15.61 -20.00 6.50
C LYS A 47 -16.46 -21.25 6.35
N HIS A 48 -16.10 -22.15 5.42
CA HIS A 48 -16.78 -23.43 5.24
C HIS A 48 -16.56 -24.36 6.44
N LEU A 49 -15.34 -24.41 6.99
CA LEU A 49 -15.06 -25.22 8.17
C LEU A 49 -15.85 -24.72 9.39
N ALA A 50 -15.93 -23.40 9.60
CA ALA A 50 -16.72 -22.80 10.67
C ALA A 50 -18.22 -23.10 10.58
N GLN A 51 -18.75 -23.43 9.41
CA GLN A 51 -20.14 -23.81 9.21
C GLN A 51 -20.41 -25.29 9.50
N SER A 52 -19.38 -26.13 9.64
CA SER A 52 -19.54 -27.57 9.80
C SER A 52 -19.92 -28.02 11.22
N SER A 53 -19.48 -27.29 12.26
CA SER A 53 -19.86 -27.55 13.65
C SER A 53 -19.66 -26.32 14.53
N SER A 54 -20.36 -26.24 15.66
CA SER A 54 -20.17 -25.18 16.67
C SER A 54 -18.75 -25.20 17.27
N ARG A 55 -18.17 -26.38 17.48
CA ARG A 55 -16.79 -26.52 17.98
C ARG A 55 -15.78 -25.94 17.00
N PHE A 56 -15.93 -26.23 15.70
CA PHE A 56 -15.07 -25.62 14.67
C PHE A 56 -15.31 -24.12 14.56
N LEU A 57 -16.55 -23.64 14.67
CA LEU A 57 -16.83 -22.20 14.70
C LEU A 57 -16.05 -21.49 15.82
N GLU A 58 -16.01 -22.06 17.01
CA GLU A 58 -15.29 -21.49 18.16
C GLU A 58 -13.76 -21.45 17.93
N LEU A 59 -13.18 -22.55 17.44
CA LEU A 59 -11.73 -22.65 17.19
C LEU A 59 -11.27 -21.81 15.99
N VAL A 60 -12.09 -21.69 14.95
CA VAL A 60 -11.74 -21.00 13.71
C VAL A 60 -11.90 -19.48 13.82
N ARG A 61 -12.79 -19.00 14.71
CA ARG A 61 -13.09 -17.56 14.86
C ARG A 61 -11.85 -16.67 15.06
N PRO A 62 -10.90 -16.98 15.96
CA PRO A 62 -9.67 -16.20 16.11
C PRO A 62 -8.91 -16.02 14.79
N GLN A 63 -8.78 -17.10 14.00
CA GLN A 63 -8.06 -17.07 12.72
C GLN A 63 -8.86 -16.33 11.62
N LEU A 64 -10.19 -16.48 11.58
CA LEU A 64 -11.05 -15.76 10.64
C LEU A 64 -10.98 -14.24 10.82
N PHE A 65 -10.76 -13.78 12.05
CA PHE A 65 -10.70 -12.36 12.40
C PHE A 65 -9.26 -11.86 12.57
N THR A 66 -8.25 -12.65 12.20
CA THR A 66 -6.86 -12.17 12.09
C THR A 66 -6.73 -11.02 11.10
N HIS A 67 -7.48 -11.12 9.99
CA HIS A 67 -7.53 -10.10 8.94
C HIS A 67 -8.96 -9.58 8.83
N ALA A 68 -9.16 -8.30 9.14
CA ALA A 68 -10.48 -7.67 9.12
C ALA A 68 -10.60 -6.65 7.98
N CYS A 69 -11.82 -6.49 7.46
CA CYS A 69 -12.19 -5.43 6.53
C CYS A 69 -13.27 -4.57 7.19
N LEU A 70 -13.10 -3.26 7.15
CA LEU A 70 -14.00 -2.29 7.73
C LEU A 70 -14.36 -1.22 6.70
N ASP A 71 -15.64 -1.17 6.34
CA ASP A 71 -16.22 0.03 5.78
C ASP A 71 -16.45 1.03 6.91
N LEU A 72 -15.94 2.25 6.79
CA LEU A 72 -16.02 3.24 7.86
C LEU A 72 -17.47 3.59 8.26
N HIS A 73 -18.45 3.41 7.37
CA HIS A 73 -19.86 3.62 7.71
C HIS A 73 -20.40 2.57 8.69
N ASP A 74 -19.79 1.38 8.74
CA ASP A 74 -20.18 0.28 9.61
C ASP A 74 -19.36 0.20 10.92
N GLU A 75 -18.46 1.17 11.16
CA GLU A 75 -17.57 1.20 12.33
C GLU A 75 -18.28 0.96 13.68
N PRO A 76 -19.44 1.59 14.00
CA PRO A 76 -20.11 1.34 15.28
C PRO A 76 -20.63 -0.10 15.42
N LYS A 77 -21.12 -0.70 14.33
CA LYS A 77 -21.59 -2.09 14.32
C LYS A 77 -20.42 -3.06 14.44
N PHE A 78 -19.33 -2.77 13.73
CA PHE A 78 -18.10 -3.54 13.75
C PHE A 78 -17.49 -3.56 15.15
N HIS A 79 -17.35 -2.39 15.79
CA HIS A 79 -16.88 -2.29 17.17
C HIS A 79 -17.77 -3.08 18.13
N SER A 80 -19.10 -2.89 18.06
CA SER A 80 -20.06 -3.62 18.89
C SER A 80 -19.96 -5.13 18.74
N PHE A 81 -19.68 -5.61 17.51
CA PHE A 81 -19.48 -7.02 17.24
C PHE A 81 -18.18 -7.54 17.85
N LEU A 82 -17.06 -6.83 17.66
CA LEU A 82 -15.75 -7.22 18.18
C LEU A 82 -15.71 -7.25 19.71
N ASP A 83 -16.36 -6.27 20.37
CA ASP A 83 -16.46 -6.20 21.82
C ASP A 83 -17.24 -7.40 22.39
N ARG A 84 -18.45 -7.64 21.87
CA ARG A 84 -19.30 -8.77 22.31
C ARG A 84 -18.66 -10.14 22.08
N SER A 85 -17.83 -10.26 21.05
CA SER A 85 -17.19 -11.52 20.68
C SER A 85 -15.78 -11.69 21.26
N GLY A 86 -15.21 -10.63 21.86
CA GLY A 86 -13.85 -10.62 22.38
C GLY A 86 -12.76 -10.80 21.31
N LEU A 87 -13.09 -10.52 20.03
CA LEU A 87 -12.25 -10.83 18.87
C LEU A 87 -11.23 -9.76 18.53
N GLY A 88 -11.37 -8.53 19.06
CA GLY A 88 -10.48 -7.41 18.74
C GLY A 88 -8.99 -7.71 18.93
N ARG A 89 -8.65 -8.52 19.96
CA ARG A 89 -7.27 -8.93 20.27
C ARG A 89 -6.59 -9.78 19.18
N TYR A 90 -7.38 -10.40 18.30
CA TYR A 90 -6.87 -11.27 17.25
C TYR A 90 -6.65 -10.52 15.93
N VAL A 91 -7.20 -9.31 15.78
CA VAL A 91 -7.08 -8.52 14.55
C VAL A 91 -5.65 -7.98 14.43
N THR A 92 -4.86 -8.58 13.54
CA THR A 92 -3.46 -8.19 13.30
C THR A 92 -3.32 -7.34 12.04
N SER A 93 -4.25 -7.45 11.09
CA SER A 93 -4.32 -6.56 9.94
C SER A 93 -5.73 -6.03 9.71
N LEU A 94 -5.84 -4.76 9.35
CA LEU A 94 -7.11 -4.10 9.06
C LEU A 94 -7.07 -3.44 7.68
N VAL A 95 -8.02 -3.79 6.82
CA VAL A 95 -8.32 -3.03 5.61
C VAL A 95 -9.48 -2.08 5.91
N VAL A 96 -9.30 -0.80 5.64
CA VAL A 96 -10.29 0.26 5.82
C VAL A 96 -10.69 0.78 4.45
N VAL A 97 -11.99 0.74 4.16
CA VAL A 97 -12.56 1.35 2.96
C VAL A 97 -13.12 2.71 3.36
N GLY A 98 -12.53 3.76 2.79
CA GLY A 98 -12.94 5.14 3.01
C GLY A 98 -13.68 5.71 1.80
N ASP A 99 -14.68 6.53 2.08
CA ASP A 99 -15.38 7.34 1.08
C ASP A 99 -15.26 8.83 1.46
N ASP A 100 -15.28 9.69 0.46
CA ASP A 100 -15.26 11.15 0.60
C ASP A 100 -16.28 11.77 -0.35
N SER A 101 -17.51 11.24 -0.29
CA SER A 101 -18.65 11.75 -1.04
C SER A 101 -19.30 12.94 -0.34
N ALA A 102 -20.04 13.76 -1.09
CA ALA A 102 -20.74 14.93 -0.54
C ALA A 102 -21.75 14.55 0.56
N ASP A 103 -22.35 13.35 0.46
CA ASP A 103 -23.32 12.83 1.42
C ASP A 103 -22.65 12.27 2.69
N HIS A 104 -21.38 11.86 2.58
CA HIS A 104 -20.61 11.25 3.66
C HIS A 104 -19.21 11.84 3.72
N PRO A 105 -19.07 13.09 4.23
CA PRO A 105 -17.78 13.75 4.29
C PRO A 105 -16.82 12.94 5.16
N ALA A 106 -15.60 12.74 4.66
CA ALA A 106 -14.57 12.00 5.36
C ALA A 106 -14.28 12.60 6.74
N ASP A 107 -14.32 11.77 7.80
CA ASP A 107 -13.71 12.11 9.08
C ASP A 107 -12.19 11.93 8.96
N PRO A 108 -11.38 13.00 8.92
CA PRO A 108 -9.92 12.89 8.76
C PRO A 108 -9.24 12.16 9.93
N LEU A 109 -9.93 12.04 11.06
CA LEU A 109 -9.44 11.44 12.31
C LEU A 109 -10.15 10.13 12.65
N TRP A 110 -10.76 9.46 11.67
CA TRP A 110 -11.43 8.16 11.85
C TRP A 110 -10.58 7.15 12.63
N TRP A 111 -9.27 7.18 12.40
CA TRP A 111 -8.29 6.30 13.03
C TRP A 111 -8.21 6.49 14.55
N ARG A 112 -8.55 7.67 15.09
CA ARG A 112 -8.61 7.89 16.54
C ARG A 112 -9.66 7.01 17.19
N ARG A 113 -10.79 6.77 16.50
CA ARG A 113 -11.88 5.94 17.02
C ARG A 113 -11.51 4.47 16.98
N ILE A 114 -11.00 4.01 15.85
CA ILE A 114 -10.67 2.61 15.62
C ILE A 114 -9.46 2.15 16.45
N LEU A 115 -8.40 2.97 16.52
CA LEU A 115 -7.18 2.61 17.25
C LEU A 115 -7.31 2.68 18.79
N ARG A 116 -8.49 3.04 19.31
CA ARG A 116 -8.81 2.94 20.75
C ARG A 116 -9.16 1.52 21.18
N TYR A 117 -9.69 0.71 20.27
CA TYR A 117 -10.11 -0.67 20.56
C TYR A 117 -9.41 -1.73 19.68
N LEU A 118 -8.60 -1.30 18.71
CA LEU A 118 -7.76 -2.15 17.88
C LEU A 118 -6.30 -1.65 17.86
N ASP A 119 -5.36 -2.57 17.73
CA ASP A 119 -3.93 -2.26 17.55
C ASP A 119 -3.29 -3.16 16.49
N PRO A 120 -3.74 -3.10 15.22
CA PRO A 120 -3.21 -3.95 14.16
C PRO A 120 -1.72 -3.65 13.90
N ALA A 121 -0.98 -4.66 13.44
CA ALA A 121 0.38 -4.51 12.94
C ALA A 121 0.40 -3.94 11.51
N CYS A 122 -0.68 -4.15 10.75
CA CYS A 122 -0.83 -3.68 9.37
C CYS A 122 -2.18 -2.95 9.19
N ILE A 123 -2.15 -1.74 8.65
CA ILE A 123 -3.35 -1.00 8.25
C ILE A 123 -3.25 -0.69 6.77
N THR A 124 -4.26 -1.10 6.01
CA THR A 124 -4.42 -0.77 4.60
C THR A 124 -5.64 0.13 4.44
N VAL A 125 -5.49 1.30 3.84
CA VAL A 125 -6.57 2.24 3.51
C VAL A 125 -6.78 2.21 2.00
N LEU A 126 -7.99 1.84 1.58
CA LEU A 126 -8.47 1.92 0.20
C LEU A 126 -9.50 3.04 0.12
N ALA A 127 -9.15 4.16 -0.51
CA ALA A 127 -10.02 5.34 -0.55
C ALA A 127 -9.63 6.29 -1.69
N PRO A 128 -10.46 7.31 -2.00
CA PRO A 128 -10.09 8.37 -2.92
C PRO A 128 -8.82 9.13 -2.49
N PRO A 129 -8.10 9.77 -3.43
CA PRO A 129 -6.87 10.51 -3.11
C PRO A 129 -7.08 11.52 -1.97
N THR A 130 -8.12 12.36 -2.05
CA THR A 130 -8.43 13.39 -1.05
C THR A 130 -8.61 12.83 0.35
N PHE A 131 -9.22 11.65 0.48
CA PHE A 131 -9.41 10.93 1.73
C PHE A 131 -8.06 10.51 2.34
N ILE A 132 -7.17 9.94 1.52
CA ILE A 132 -5.84 9.52 1.96
C ILE A 132 -5.01 10.73 2.38
N GLY A 133 -5.06 11.83 1.60
CA GLY A 133 -4.43 13.09 1.95
C GLY A 133 -4.87 13.60 3.33
N LYS A 134 -6.20 13.67 3.56
CA LYS A 134 -6.79 14.03 4.86
C LYS A 134 -6.34 13.10 5.99
N THR A 135 -6.34 11.78 5.75
CA THR A 135 -5.89 10.76 6.73
C THR A 135 -4.42 10.94 7.12
N LEU A 136 -3.60 11.42 6.20
CA LEU A 136 -2.18 11.71 6.39
C LEU A 136 -1.88 13.16 6.77
N GLY A 137 -2.90 14.00 6.96
CA GLY A 137 -2.75 15.41 7.33
C GLY A 137 -2.14 16.29 6.22
N THR A 138 -2.24 15.86 4.96
CA THR A 138 -1.67 16.55 3.80
C THR A 138 -2.78 16.78 2.76
N PRO A 139 -3.29 18.01 2.60
CA PRO A 139 -4.27 18.32 1.58
C PRO A 139 -3.73 18.01 0.18
N ILE A 140 -4.54 17.36 -0.67
CA ILE A 140 -4.20 17.10 -2.07
C ILE A 140 -4.86 18.14 -2.95
N MET A 141 -4.11 18.68 -3.91
CA MET A 141 -4.68 19.54 -4.93
C MET A 141 -5.50 18.73 -5.93
N ASP A 142 -6.82 18.96 -5.97
CA ASP A 142 -7.76 18.21 -6.82
C ASP A 142 -7.96 18.83 -8.23
N GLY A 143 -7.23 19.91 -8.55
CA GLY A 143 -7.46 20.70 -9.76
C GLY A 143 -7.26 19.94 -11.08
N HIS A 144 -6.45 18.89 -11.08
CA HIS A 144 -6.12 18.08 -12.26
C HIS A 144 -6.65 16.65 -12.19
N SER A 145 -7.37 16.26 -11.13
CA SER A 145 -7.85 14.89 -10.92
C SER A 145 -8.72 14.36 -12.06
N TRP A 146 -9.45 15.25 -12.72
CA TRP A 146 -10.28 14.95 -13.89
C TRP A 146 -9.48 14.30 -15.04
N ALA A 147 -8.20 14.67 -15.21
CA ALA A 147 -7.36 14.18 -16.30
C ALA A 147 -6.91 12.72 -16.07
N PHE A 148 -6.76 12.32 -14.80
CA PHE A 148 -6.29 10.99 -14.43
C PHE A 148 -7.43 9.99 -14.22
N GLY A 149 -8.59 10.44 -13.73
CA GLY A 149 -9.72 9.55 -13.43
C GLY A 149 -9.44 8.54 -12.33
N ILE A 150 -8.53 8.87 -11.39
CA ILE A 150 -8.19 8.03 -10.25
C ILE A 150 -9.29 8.15 -9.20
N SER A 151 -10.06 7.08 -9.00
CA SER A 151 -11.13 7.01 -8.00
C SER A 151 -10.68 6.47 -6.65
N LEU A 152 -9.68 5.59 -6.66
CA LEU A 152 -9.17 4.90 -5.47
C LEU A 152 -7.64 4.80 -5.54
N GLN A 153 -7.02 4.90 -4.38
CA GLN A 153 -5.61 4.61 -4.12
C GLN A 153 -5.50 3.67 -2.91
N ILE A 154 -4.33 3.05 -2.75
CA ILE A 154 -4.06 2.18 -1.61
C ILE A 154 -2.88 2.72 -0.83
N LEU A 155 -3.11 3.00 0.45
CA LEU A 155 -2.06 3.28 1.44
C LEU A 155 -1.96 2.07 2.36
N GLN A 156 -0.77 1.56 2.61
CA GLN A 156 -0.54 0.53 3.62
C GLN A 156 0.61 0.96 4.54
N LEU A 157 0.38 0.79 5.85
CA LEU A 157 1.35 1.02 6.91
C LEU A 157 1.54 -0.27 7.67
N GLU A 158 2.78 -0.69 7.85
CA GLU A 158 3.13 -1.88 8.62
C GLU A 158 4.22 -1.58 9.65
N ARG A 159 4.20 -2.36 10.73
CA ARG A 159 5.22 -2.34 11.78
C ARG A 159 5.55 -3.74 12.23
N ASP A 160 6.72 -3.89 12.83
CA ASP A 160 7.14 -5.14 13.44
C ASP A 160 6.38 -5.37 14.75
N GLY A 161 5.48 -6.35 14.74
CA GLY A 161 4.70 -6.76 15.90
C GLY A 161 3.46 -5.91 16.18
N HIS A 162 2.63 -6.39 17.11
CA HIS A 162 1.50 -5.64 17.66
C HIS A 162 1.50 -5.76 19.19
N SER A 163 1.04 -4.72 19.89
CA SER A 163 0.87 -4.80 21.34
C SER A 163 -0.44 -5.52 21.62
N HIS A 164 -0.41 -6.47 22.56
CA HIS A 164 -1.65 -7.01 23.11
C HIS A 164 -2.25 -6.10 24.19
N ASP A 165 -1.46 -5.16 24.72
CA ASP A 165 -1.89 -4.21 25.74
C ASP A 165 -2.15 -2.84 25.12
N LEU A 166 -3.43 -2.50 24.97
CA LEU A 166 -3.88 -1.19 24.47
C LEU A 166 -3.61 -0.06 25.47
N SER A 167 -3.49 -0.36 26.77
CA SER A 167 -3.27 0.65 27.81
C SER A 167 -1.85 1.22 27.80
N ALA A 168 -0.91 0.49 27.19
CA ALA A 168 0.47 0.91 26.99
C ALA A 168 0.68 1.76 25.73
N LEU A 169 -0.37 1.97 24.92
CA LEU A 169 -0.27 2.70 23.66
C LEU A 169 -0.29 4.22 23.89
N PRO A 170 0.43 4.99 23.06
CA PRO A 170 0.49 6.45 23.20
C PRO A 170 -0.87 7.10 22.94
N ASP A 171 -1.10 8.25 23.58
CA ASP A 171 -2.34 9.02 23.43
C ASP A 171 -2.55 9.51 21.99
N LEU A 172 -3.66 9.11 21.40
CA LEU A 172 -4.04 9.41 20.02
C LEU A 172 -4.43 10.88 19.82
N GLU A 173 -4.81 11.63 20.87
CA GLU A 173 -5.25 13.03 20.73
C GLU A 173 -4.13 13.97 20.30
N SER A 174 -2.89 13.65 20.65
CA SER A 174 -1.68 14.40 20.28
C SER A 174 -1.24 14.20 18.82
N HIS A 175 -1.78 13.19 18.14
CA HIS A 175 -1.36 12.80 16.80
C HIS A 175 -2.13 13.57 15.71
N THR A 176 -1.45 14.00 14.66
CA THR A 176 -2.01 14.82 13.58
C THR A 176 -2.38 14.01 12.33
N SER A 177 -1.86 12.80 12.22
CA SER A 177 -2.06 11.92 11.06
C SER A 177 -1.94 10.44 11.43
N LEU A 178 -2.50 9.55 10.61
CA LEU A 178 -2.37 8.11 10.78
C LEU A 178 -0.89 7.66 10.85
N LEU A 179 -0.02 8.29 10.04
CA LEU A 179 1.43 8.01 10.02
C LEU A 179 2.12 8.32 11.35
N SER A 180 1.59 9.25 12.14
CA SER A 180 2.16 9.58 13.45
C SER A 180 1.75 8.62 14.57
N THR A 181 0.63 7.91 14.42
CA THR A 181 -0.02 7.15 15.51
C THR A 181 0.81 6.03 16.12
N ARG A 182 1.71 5.42 15.34
CA ARG A 182 2.55 4.29 15.73
C ARG A 182 3.93 4.42 15.10
N HIS A 183 4.86 3.59 15.55
CA HIS A 183 6.18 3.47 14.96
C HIS A 183 6.13 2.55 13.72
N TRP A 184 5.58 3.06 12.62
CA TRP A 184 5.54 2.35 11.34
C TRP A 184 6.96 2.15 10.78
N THR A 185 7.26 0.94 10.31
CA THR A 185 8.57 0.57 9.73
C THR A 185 8.49 0.35 8.21
N SER A 186 7.28 0.17 7.67
CA SER A 186 7.01 0.00 6.25
C SER A 186 5.86 0.88 5.79
N LEU A 187 6.01 1.47 4.61
CA LEU A 187 4.98 2.23 3.90
C LEU A 187 4.86 1.65 2.49
N SER A 188 3.67 1.24 2.08
CA SER A 188 3.37 0.90 0.70
C SER A 188 2.31 1.83 0.15
N PHE A 189 2.52 2.37 -1.05
CA PHE A 189 1.58 3.27 -1.70
C PHE A 189 1.33 2.85 -3.14
N ASN A 190 0.06 2.59 -3.48
CA ASN A 190 -0.41 2.38 -4.85
C ASN A 190 -1.22 3.61 -5.28
N GLU A 191 -0.63 4.42 -6.15
CA GLU A 191 -1.13 5.68 -6.65
C GLU A 191 -2.17 5.51 -7.78
N ALA A 192 -2.40 4.27 -8.23
CA ALA A 192 -3.16 3.90 -9.42
C ALA A 192 -2.44 4.23 -10.74
N SER A 193 -3.19 4.52 -11.80
CA SER A 193 -2.67 4.68 -13.17
C SER A 193 -2.78 6.12 -13.64
N SER A 194 -1.69 6.65 -14.18
CA SER A 194 -1.67 7.95 -14.84
C SER A 194 -1.92 7.87 -16.34
N LEU A 195 -2.10 6.67 -16.89
CA LEU A 195 -2.21 6.42 -18.33
C LEU A 195 -3.29 7.26 -19.02
N LYS A 196 -4.44 7.48 -18.37
CA LYS A 196 -5.54 8.28 -18.92
C LYS A 196 -5.14 9.73 -19.19
N ALA A 197 -4.22 10.29 -18.42
CA ALA A 197 -3.81 11.68 -18.55
C ALA A 197 -3.10 11.94 -19.89
N TYR A 198 -2.39 10.95 -20.45
CA TYR A 198 -1.71 11.06 -21.73
C TYR A 198 -2.64 11.24 -22.94
N ASN A 199 -3.94 11.02 -22.79
CA ASN A 199 -4.92 11.36 -23.84
C ASN A 199 -5.10 12.88 -24.00
N HIS A 200 -4.53 13.71 -23.13
CA HIS A 200 -4.66 15.17 -23.18
C HIS A 200 -3.40 15.82 -23.76
N TYR A 201 -3.58 16.79 -24.66
CA TYR A 201 -2.49 17.45 -25.40
C TYR A 201 -1.41 18.10 -24.51
N GLU A 202 -1.77 18.54 -23.29
CA GLU A 202 -0.86 19.17 -22.33
C GLU A 202 -0.75 18.34 -21.04
N TYR A 203 -0.74 17.01 -21.16
CA TYR A 203 -0.69 16.11 -20.00
C TYR A 203 0.48 16.43 -19.05
N PHE A 204 1.62 16.89 -19.58
CA PHE A 204 2.82 17.24 -18.83
C PHE A 204 2.64 18.43 -17.87
N LEU A 205 1.56 19.22 -17.99
CA LEU A 205 1.18 20.27 -17.03
C LEU A 205 0.28 19.74 -15.91
N SER A 206 -0.26 18.53 -16.07
CA SER A 206 -1.17 17.91 -15.12
C SER A 206 -0.41 17.38 -13.91
N HIS A 207 -1.05 17.44 -12.75
CA HIS A 207 -0.47 17.03 -11.48
C HIS A 207 -1.25 15.82 -10.96
N VAL A 208 -0.55 14.71 -10.72
CA VAL A 208 -1.18 13.49 -10.24
C VAL A 208 -1.75 13.75 -8.84
N PRO A 209 -3.03 13.44 -8.56
CA PRO A 209 -3.58 13.59 -7.22
C PRO A 209 -2.94 12.55 -6.29
N SER A 210 -1.88 12.95 -5.59
CA SER A 210 -1.07 12.03 -4.79
C SER A 210 -0.51 12.72 -3.55
N VAL A 211 -0.70 12.09 -2.40
CA VAL A 211 -0.11 12.55 -1.15
C VAL A 211 1.42 12.52 -1.17
N ILE A 212 2.02 11.53 -1.86
CA ILE A 212 3.47 11.44 -2.03
C ILE A 212 3.96 12.55 -2.95
N GLY A 213 3.18 12.90 -3.99
CA GLY A 213 3.43 14.06 -4.84
C GLY A 213 3.47 15.37 -4.05
N GLU A 214 2.48 15.61 -3.18
CA GLU A 214 2.44 16.80 -2.33
C GLU A 214 3.63 16.85 -1.37
N TRP A 215 4.00 15.72 -0.75
CA TRP A 215 5.21 15.66 0.08
C TRP A 215 6.48 15.99 -0.70
N GLY A 216 6.62 15.46 -1.91
CA GLY A 216 7.78 15.72 -2.76
C GLY A 216 7.87 17.18 -3.21
N ASN A 217 6.73 17.80 -3.50
CA ASN A 217 6.65 19.22 -3.80
C ASN A 217 7.08 20.08 -2.62
N LEU A 218 6.65 19.73 -1.40
CA LEU A 218 7.09 20.41 -0.17
C LEU A 218 8.61 20.27 0.02
N VAL A 219 9.16 19.08 -0.17
CA VAL A 219 10.61 18.84 -0.08
C VAL A 219 11.38 19.61 -1.15
N SER A 220 10.86 19.69 -2.37
CA SER A 220 11.53 20.32 -3.51
C SER A 220 11.42 21.85 -3.49
N SER A 221 10.34 22.41 -2.93
CA SER A 221 9.98 23.83 -3.03
C SER A 221 10.74 24.77 -2.08
N GLN A 222 11.77 24.31 -1.37
CA GLN A 222 12.48 25.08 -0.32
C GLN A 222 11.58 25.66 0.79
N SER A 223 10.28 25.34 0.79
CA SER A 223 9.37 25.62 1.89
C SER A 223 9.59 24.56 2.97
N PRO A 224 9.64 24.93 4.26
CA PRO A 224 9.83 23.93 5.30
C PRO A 224 8.67 22.92 5.25
N PRO A 225 8.93 21.61 5.12
CA PRO A 225 7.88 20.61 5.24
C PRO A 225 7.27 20.70 6.65
N PRO A 226 6.06 20.15 6.88
CA PRO A 226 5.52 20.00 8.23
C PRO A 226 6.61 19.37 9.12
N ALA A 227 6.87 19.98 10.27
CA ALA A 227 8.05 19.67 11.11
C ALA A 227 8.20 18.18 11.43
N ASP A 228 7.08 17.46 11.50
CA ASP A 228 7.05 16.05 11.86
C ASP A 228 7.30 15.10 10.68
N LEU A 229 7.02 15.50 9.43
CA LEU A 229 7.05 14.60 8.28
C LEU A 229 8.43 13.95 8.08
N PRO A 230 9.57 14.70 8.05
CA PRO A 230 10.88 14.07 7.95
C PRO A 230 11.16 13.10 9.10
N LEU A 231 10.74 13.42 10.33
CA LEU A 231 10.93 12.55 11.51
C LEU A 231 10.09 11.27 11.44
N LEU A 232 8.90 11.34 10.83
CA LEU A 232 8.04 10.19 10.62
C LEU A 232 8.59 9.27 9.52
N LEU A 233 9.02 9.87 8.40
CA LEU A 233 9.60 9.13 7.27
C LEU A 233 10.97 8.52 7.62
N ASP A 234 11.72 9.12 8.54
CA ASP A 234 13.00 8.57 8.99
C ASP A 234 12.85 7.24 9.73
N ARG A 235 11.65 6.90 10.22
CA ARG A 235 11.39 5.60 10.88
C ARG A 235 11.23 4.45 9.88
N LEU A 236 10.98 4.76 8.62
CA LEU A 236 10.72 3.77 7.59
C LEU A 236 12.01 3.06 7.16
N THR A 237 11.92 1.74 7.11
CA THR A 237 12.99 0.85 6.64
C THR A 237 12.64 0.16 5.32
N ALA A 238 11.35 0.11 4.98
CA ALA A 238 10.86 -0.38 3.71
C ALA A 238 9.87 0.62 3.10
N PHE A 239 9.98 0.87 1.81
CA PHE A 239 9.05 1.67 1.04
C PHE A 239 8.70 0.94 -0.26
N SER A 240 7.42 0.82 -0.56
CA SER A 240 6.94 0.25 -1.82
C SER A 240 6.06 1.27 -2.54
N TYR A 241 6.39 1.56 -3.79
CA TYR A 241 5.65 2.50 -4.61
C TYR A 241 5.13 1.81 -5.87
N THR A 242 3.84 1.98 -6.16
CA THR A 242 3.21 1.46 -7.37
C THR A 242 2.43 2.58 -8.02
N ALA A 243 2.78 2.90 -9.25
CA ALA A 243 2.09 3.90 -10.07
C ALA A 243 2.21 3.46 -11.51
N VAL A 244 1.12 3.26 -12.24
CA VAL A 244 1.18 2.79 -13.62
C VAL A 244 1.40 3.97 -14.56
N PHE A 245 2.52 3.96 -15.27
CA PHE A 245 3.00 5.01 -16.18
C PHE A 245 2.95 6.42 -15.56
N PRO A 246 3.66 6.67 -14.45
CA PRO A 246 3.76 8.02 -13.92
C PRO A 246 4.59 8.89 -14.87
N PHE A 247 4.34 10.19 -14.87
CA PHE A 247 5.23 11.14 -15.53
C PHE A 247 6.61 11.11 -14.85
N TYR A 248 7.70 11.23 -15.62
CA TYR A 248 9.06 11.26 -15.08
C TYR A 248 9.22 12.44 -14.10
N SER A 249 8.54 13.56 -14.36
CA SER A 249 8.54 14.74 -13.50
C SER A 249 7.93 14.42 -12.13
N HIS A 250 6.86 13.63 -12.11
CA HIS A 250 6.24 13.13 -10.89
C HIS A 250 7.11 12.07 -10.20
N ALA A 251 7.74 11.16 -10.95
CA ALA A 251 8.69 10.20 -10.40
C ALA A 251 9.86 10.91 -9.69
N HIS A 252 10.38 12.00 -10.26
CA HIS A 252 11.40 12.84 -9.62
C HIS A 252 10.90 13.44 -8.29
N ILE A 253 9.66 13.94 -8.24
CA ILE A 253 9.02 14.46 -7.03
C ILE A 253 8.92 13.36 -5.95
N VAL A 254 8.49 12.15 -6.33
CA VAL A 254 8.43 10.99 -5.42
C VAL A 254 9.82 10.64 -4.88
N LEU A 255 10.84 10.66 -5.73
CA LEU A 255 12.23 10.41 -5.33
C LEU A 255 12.78 11.46 -4.36
N ALA A 256 12.29 12.70 -4.42
CA ALA A 256 12.61 13.71 -3.41
C ALA A 256 12.11 13.27 -2.01
N VAL A 257 10.94 12.63 -1.91
CA VAL A 257 10.45 12.04 -0.65
C VAL A 257 11.32 10.87 -0.22
N VAL A 258 11.70 9.99 -1.14
CA VAL A 258 12.59 8.85 -0.85
C VAL A 258 13.93 9.33 -0.29
N SER A 259 14.46 10.46 -0.77
CA SER A 259 15.73 11.02 -0.33
C SER A 259 15.76 11.45 1.16
N ILE A 260 14.59 11.73 1.76
CA ILE A 260 14.49 12.09 3.17
C ILE A 260 14.20 10.89 4.10
N MET A 261 14.01 9.68 3.55
CA MET A 261 13.88 8.44 4.31
C MET A 261 15.25 7.87 4.67
N ARG A 262 15.93 8.41 5.70
CA ARG A 262 17.37 8.13 5.92
C ARG A 262 17.66 6.75 6.49
N ASN A 263 16.66 5.99 6.94
CA ASN A 263 16.82 4.61 7.39
C ASN A 263 16.26 3.58 6.39
N LEU A 264 15.95 3.99 5.17
CA LEU A 264 15.38 3.13 4.14
C LEU A 264 16.39 2.06 3.69
N LYS A 265 16.04 0.79 3.91
CA LYS A 265 16.84 -0.38 3.55
C LYS A 265 16.31 -1.09 2.31
N GLN A 266 14.99 -1.06 2.10
CA GLN A 266 14.31 -1.73 1.00
C GLN A 266 13.44 -0.74 0.24
N PHE A 267 13.61 -0.68 -1.08
CA PHE A 267 12.79 0.15 -1.96
C PHE A 267 12.24 -0.69 -3.11
N ASN A 268 10.91 -0.82 -3.19
CA ASN A 268 10.23 -1.59 -4.21
C ASN A 268 9.43 -0.66 -5.12
N VAL A 269 9.49 -0.87 -6.44
CA VAL A 269 8.80 -0.04 -7.43
C VAL A 269 8.08 -0.91 -8.45
N GLN A 270 6.88 -0.49 -8.85
CA GLN A 270 6.18 -0.98 -10.04
C GLN A 270 5.66 0.23 -10.83
N LEU A 271 6.21 0.45 -12.03
CA LEU A 271 5.84 1.54 -12.92
C LEU A 271 5.03 1.08 -14.14
N ALA A 272 5.10 -0.20 -14.46
CA ALA A 272 4.38 -0.80 -15.58
C ALA A 272 3.05 -1.42 -15.11
N PRO A 273 2.07 -1.52 -16.02
CA PRO A 273 0.85 -2.28 -15.76
C PRO A 273 1.17 -3.76 -15.55
N ASP A 274 0.36 -4.45 -14.75
CA ASP A 274 0.43 -5.92 -14.62
C ASP A 274 0.21 -6.62 -15.97
N ALA A 275 0.75 -7.83 -16.14
CA ALA A 275 0.63 -8.62 -17.38
C ALA A 275 -0.82 -8.84 -17.84
N ASN A 276 -1.79 -8.89 -16.92
CA ASN A 276 -3.20 -9.09 -17.23
C ASN A 276 -3.99 -7.78 -17.34
N ASN A 277 -3.31 -6.63 -17.25
CA ASN A 277 -3.95 -5.34 -17.25
C ASN A 277 -4.05 -4.78 -18.68
N HIS A 278 -5.25 -4.88 -19.26
CA HIS A 278 -5.59 -4.33 -20.57
C HIS A 278 -5.75 -2.79 -20.59
N ALA A 279 -5.29 -2.07 -19.56
CA ALA A 279 -5.40 -0.61 -19.48
C ALA A 279 -4.76 0.10 -20.69
N THR A 280 -3.63 -0.40 -21.19
CA THR A 280 -3.00 0.12 -22.41
C THR A 280 -3.90 -0.01 -23.63
N GLU A 281 -4.52 -1.17 -23.85
CA GLU A 281 -5.44 -1.42 -24.96
C GLU A 281 -6.74 -0.59 -24.86
N ALA A 282 -7.22 -0.35 -23.64
CA ALA A 282 -8.42 0.46 -23.41
C ALA A 282 -8.19 1.94 -23.75
N GLU A 283 -7.05 2.50 -23.32
CA GLU A 283 -6.72 3.92 -23.50
C GLU A 283 -6.14 4.22 -24.89
N GLN A 284 -5.54 3.24 -25.58
CA GLN A 284 -5.10 3.36 -26.99
C GLN A 284 -6.23 3.65 -27.99
N ARG A 285 -7.49 3.57 -27.57
CA ARG A 285 -8.64 4.01 -28.37
C ARG A 285 -8.78 5.54 -28.42
N GLY A 286 -8.03 6.27 -27.60
CA GLY A 286 -8.00 7.73 -27.55
C GLY A 286 -6.93 8.37 -28.45
N SER A 287 -6.50 9.58 -28.09
CA SER A 287 -5.47 10.37 -28.78
C SER A 287 -4.04 10.14 -28.27
N LEU A 288 -3.87 9.17 -27.37
CA LEU A 288 -2.59 8.73 -26.81
C LEU A 288 -1.56 8.38 -27.89
N ASP A 289 -0.36 8.98 -27.82
CA ASP A 289 0.81 8.39 -28.48
C ASP A 289 1.25 7.18 -27.63
N PRO A 290 1.25 5.95 -28.19
CA PRO A 290 1.60 4.77 -27.42
C PRO A 290 3.06 4.75 -26.93
N ASN A 291 3.96 5.58 -27.48
CA ASN A 291 5.37 5.62 -27.08
C ASN A 291 5.61 6.49 -25.84
N ASP A 292 4.82 7.55 -25.65
CA ASP A 292 5.01 8.52 -24.57
C ASP A 292 5.07 7.86 -23.18
N PRO A 293 4.12 7.00 -22.77
CA PRO A 293 4.17 6.34 -21.47
C PRO A 293 5.43 5.49 -21.26
N TRP A 294 5.94 4.84 -22.31
CA TRP A 294 7.14 4.01 -22.22
C TRP A 294 8.41 4.84 -22.12
N MET A 295 8.52 5.94 -22.88
CA MET A 295 9.65 6.88 -22.75
C MET A 295 9.72 7.51 -21.35
N GLU A 296 8.56 7.86 -20.80
CA GLU A 296 8.43 8.38 -19.43
C GLU A 296 8.85 7.34 -18.39
N LEU A 297 8.45 6.07 -18.59
CA LEU A 297 8.85 4.95 -17.73
C LEU A 297 10.37 4.70 -17.76
N GLU A 298 10.98 4.67 -18.93
CA GLU A 298 12.44 4.53 -19.09
C GLU A 298 13.19 5.66 -18.36
N THR A 299 12.72 6.89 -18.55
CA THR A 299 13.28 8.08 -17.88
C THR A 299 13.14 7.98 -16.36
N ALA A 300 11.96 7.54 -15.87
CA ALA A 300 11.72 7.34 -14.44
C ALA A 300 12.66 6.30 -13.83
N TYR A 301 12.95 5.20 -14.55
CA TYR A 301 13.91 4.19 -14.08
C TYR A 301 15.35 4.71 -14.04
N SER A 302 15.76 5.52 -15.01
CA SER A 302 17.07 6.20 -14.97
C SER A 302 17.17 7.13 -13.75
N LEU A 303 16.13 7.92 -13.47
CA LEU A 303 16.07 8.76 -12.28
C LEU A 303 16.14 7.93 -10.99
N ILE A 304 15.44 6.79 -10.91
CA ILE A 304 15.51 5.89 -9.76
C ILE A 304 16.95 5.42 -9.56
N GLY A 305 17.61 4.91 -10.61
CA GLY A 305 19.01 4.47 -10.57
C GLY A 305 19.93 5.55 -10.02
N PHE A 306 19.84 6.76 -10.58
CA PHE A 306 20.61 7.92 -10.16
C PHE A 306 20.40 8.29 -8.68
N HIS A 307 19.15 8.29 -8.20
CA HIS A 307 18.82 8.70 -6.83
C HIS A 307 19.19 7.65 -5.78
N ILE A 308 18.98 6.36 -6.06
CA ILE A 308 19.21 5.30 -5.06
C ILE A 308 20.69 4.92 -4.92
N ASN A 309 21.48 5.13 -5.97
CA ASN A 309 22.90 4.80 -5.96
C ASN A 309 23.67 5.44 -4.77
N PRO A 310 23.59 6.78 -4.56
CA PRO A 310 24.27 7.44 -3.44
C PRO A 310 23.67 7.12 -2.06
N MET A 311 22.49 6.51 -1.98
CA MET A 311 21.83 6.20 -0.70
C MET A 311 22.52 5.04 0.02
N GLY A 312 23.63 5.27 0.72
CA GLY A 312 24.45 4.24 1.39
C GLY A 312 23.71 3.30 2.35
N VAL A 313 22.55 3.72 2.86
CA VAL A 313 21.70 2.93 3.76
C VAL A 313 20.85 1.88 3.04
N LEU A 314 20.56 2.09 1.75
CA LEU A 314 19.72 1.20 0.96
C LEU A 314 20.49 -0.10 0.65
N ARG A 315 19.83 -1.23 0.87
CA ARG A 315 20.41 -2.58 0.71
C ARG A 315 19.75 -3.38 -0.37
N GLU A 316 18.47 -3.13 -0.63
CA GLU A 316 17.70 -3.83 -1.64
C GLU A 316 16.84 -2.84 -2.43
N PHE A 317 16.93 -2.94 -3.75
CA PHE A 317 16.01 -2.28 -4.68
C PHE A 317 15.34 -3.36 -5.54
N CYS A 318 14.03 -3.30 -5.69
CA CYS A 318 13.26 -4.26 -6.48
C CYS A 318 12.38 -3.53 -7.49
N SER A 319 12.54 -3.88 -8.78
CA SER A 319 11.60 -3.55 -9.83
C SER A 319 10.65 -4.72 -10.04
N ARG A 320 9.36 -4.49 -9.82
CA ARG A 320 8.30 -5.47 -10.08
C ARG A 320 7.94 -5.58 -11.56
N ASP A 321 8.41 -4.66 -12.39
CA ASP A 321 8.11 -4.63 -13.82
C ASP A 321 8.84 -5.73 -14.61
N PHE A 322 9.74 -6.49 -13.96
CA PHE A 322 10.40 -7.66 -14.54
C PHE A 322 9.45 -8.80 -14.89
N HIS A 323 8.17 -8.74 -14.51
CA HIS A 323 7.17 -9.67 -15.03
C HIS A 323 6.93 -9.50 -16.55
N LEU A 324 7.17 -8.30 -17.10
CA LEU A 324 7.03 -8.00 -18.53
C LEU A 324 8.32 -8.34 -19.29
N GLU A 325 8.33 -9.45 -20.03
CA GLU A 325 9.54 -9.93 -20.71
C GLU A 325 10.10 -8.93 -21.73
N ALA A 326 9.22 -8.17 -22.38
CA ALA A 326 9.58 -7.23 -23.44
C ALA A 326 10.47 -6.08 -22.97
N ILE A 327 10.32 -5.61 -21.72
CA ILE A 327 11.06 -4.45 -21.20
C ILE A 327 12.29 -4.85 -20.37
N ARG A 328 12.46 -6.13 -20.02
CA ARG A 328 13.60 -6.61 -19.21
C ARG A 328 14.96 -6.17 -19.76
N PRO A 329 15.27 -6.31 -21.07
CA PRO A 329 16.61 -5.96 -21.57
C PRO A 329 16.91 -4.48 -21.36
N GLU A 330 15.90 -3.63 -21.60
CA GLU A 330 16.04 -2.19 -21.53
C GLU A 330 16.13 -1.70 -20.07
N LEU A 331 15.28 -2.21 -19.18
CA LEU A 331 15.38 -1.92 -17.75
C LEU A 331 16.73 -2.36 -17.16
N CYS A 332 17.23 -3.54 -17.56
CA CYS A 332 18.56 -3.98 -17.16
C CYS A 332 19.65 -3.01 -17.67
N ARG A 333 19.55 -2.54 -18.91
CA ARG A 333 20.50 -1.58 -19.48
C ARG A 333 20.51 -0.29 -18.66
N ILE A 334 19.35 0.35 -18.51
CA ILE A 334 19.16 1.62 -17.79
C ILE A 334 19.68 1.51 -16.34
N MET A 335 19.22 0.50 -15.59
CA MET A 335 19.62 0.37 -14.19
C MET A 335 21.12 0.05 -14.03
N ASN A 336 21.73 -0.67 -14.96
CA ASN A 336 23.15 -1.00 -14.88
C ASN A 336 24.07 0.20 -15.20
N GLU A 337 23.58 1.23 -15.89
CA GLU A 337 24.35 2.46 -16.11
C GLU A 337 24.69 3.17 -14.79
N ASP A 338 23.72 3.25 -13.87
CA ASP A 338 23.91 3.88 -12.57
C ASP A 338 24.42 2.90 -11.49
N LEU A 339 23.90 1.68 -11.46
CA LEU A 339 24.16 0.72 -10.37
C LEU A 339 25.34 -0.22 -10.64
N GLY A 340 25.68 -0.47 -11.91
CA GLY A 340 26.61 -1.53 -12.32
C GLY A 340 28.04 -1.38 -11.79
N HIS A 341 28.46 -0.17 -11.45
CA HIS A 341 29.79 0.12 -10.91
C HIS A 341 29.81 0.37 -9.40
N SER A 342 28.67 0.23 -8.72
CA SER A 342 28.45 0.79 -7.39
C SER A 342 28.20 -0.27 -6.30
N GLY A 343 28.68 -1.49 -6.53
CA GLY A 343 28.58 -2.61 -5.57
C GLY A 343 27.20 -3.28 -5.51
N TRP A 344 26.28 -2.91 -6.41
CA TRP A 344 25.00 -3.57 -6.56
C TRP A 344 25.13 -4.85 -7.39
N VAL A 345 24.46 -5.91 -6.95
CA VAL A 345 24.38 -7.19 -7.66
C VAL A 345 22.94 -7.47 -8.02
N HIS A 346 22.68 -7.63 -9.32
CA HIS A 346 21.37 -8.00 -9.85
C HIS A 346 21.16 -9.51 -9.82
N ASP A 347 19.97 -9.97 -9.42
CA ASP A 347 19.63 -11.39 -9.33
C ASP A 347 18.98 -11.96 -10.61
N GLY A 348 18.89 -11.16 -11.68
CA GLY A 348 18.24 -11.53 -12.93
C GLY A 348 16.71 -11.53 -12.88
N ARG A 349 16.11 -11.26 -11.71
CA ARG A 349 14.65 -11.28 -11.49
C ARG A 349 14.10 -9.92 -11.07
N GLY A 350 14.87 -8.86 -11.27
CA GLY A 350 14.46 -7.49 -10.96
C GLY A 350 14.86 -7.03 -9.57
N VAL A 351 15.72 -7.75 -8.85
CA VAL A 351 16.23 -7.30 -7.55
C VAL A 351 17.72 -6.99 -7.63
N TRP A 352 18.10 -5.81 -7.13
CA TRP A 352 19.46 -5.38 -6.93
C TRP A 352 19.75 -5.36 -5.42
N ARG A 353 20.85 -5.97 -5.01
CA ARG A 353 21.29 -6.01 -3.61
C ARG A 353 22.68 -5.46 -3.43
N ARG A 354 22.91 -4.75 -2.33
CA ARG A 354 24.23 -4.22 -1.95
C ARG A 354 24.64 -4.72 -0.57
N GLY A 355 25.81 -5.34 -0.51
CA GLY A 355 26.41 -5.94 0.70
C GLY A 355 26.83 -4.94 1.76
#